data_AF-A0A1Z5JXX9-F1
#
_entry.id   AF-A0A1Z5JXX9-F1
#
_cell.length_a   1.000
_cell.length_b   1.000
_cell.length_c   1.000
_cell.angle_alpha   90.00
_cell.angle_beta   90.00
_cell.angle_gamma   90.00
#
_symmetry.space_group_name_H-M   'P 1'
#
loop_
_entity.id
_entity.type
_entity.pdbx_description
1 polymer ?
#
loop_
_entity_poly.entity_id
_entity_poly.type
_entity_poly.pdbx_seq_one_letter_code
_entity_poly.pdbx_strand_id
1 'polypeptide(L)'
;MLPYQPLFLQLVLLATCWSYGTALAGSAAQPLQKQKIAVLGGGGYTGGLVFGFLQRAGSLYGTGIDRSVRCLGATQDTAVQLNRILSKHFCLAMADESYIKLTNLQDPASIASRLEGYDALVLGTGWETKVRPVTPNTYETTPNDKTVELYWQGTANDNPNEASQEALQIVQNVIQASPHLKHIVALDPSGSCLPLLQDGSVPFTCLQTSSPLLSTKDYTYRKGVQTSLSIASLSPSSDPLYIEDLAALAVQCLLSLDWGTSRSLQVSRATAVLPPTNPKRPDQEWCVNSYQLEAALRATASVK
;
A
#
# COMPACT_ATOMS: atom_id res chain seq x y z
N MET A 1 33.29 -60.21 -13.24
CA MET A 1 32.61 -59.22 -14.10
C MET A 1 31.37 -58.74 -13.37
N LEU A 2 31.46 -57.58 -12.72
CA LEU A 2 30.34 -56.88 -12.10
C LEU A 2 30.15 -55.57 -12.89
N PRO A 3 28.93 -55.22 -13.31
CA PRO A 3 28.71 -54.04 -14.11
C PRO A 3 28.82 -52.78 -13.23
N TYR A 4 29.81 -51.95 -13.53
CA TYR A 4 29.88 -50.56 -13.11
C TYR A 4 28.72 -49.80 -13.77
N GLN A 5 27.64 -49.58 -13.04
CA GLN A 5 26.69 -48.52 -13.38
C GLN A 5 27.14 -47.19 -12.75
N PRO A 6 27.06 -46.07 -13.47
CA PRO A 6 27.69 -44.83 -13.07
C PRO A 6 26.83 -44.11 -12.02
N LEU A 7 27.36 -44.02 -10.80
CA LEU A 7 26.89 -43.13 -9.71
C LEU A 7 26.69 -41.67 -10.15
N PHE A 8 27.23 -41.28 -11.30
CA PHE A 8 27.11 -39.93 -11.86
C PHE A 8 25.68 -39.58 -12.31
N LEU A 9 24.87 -40.55 -12.78
CA LEU A 9 23.52 -40.25 -13.26
C LEU A 9 22.51 -40.09 -12.11
N GLN A 10 22.73 -40.75 -10.97
CA GLN A 10 21.89 -40.56 -9.77
C GLN A 10 22.20 -39.23 -9.06
N LEU A 11 23.43 -38.73 -9.13
CA LEU A 11 23.81 -37.43 -8.58
C LEU A 11 23.24 -36.27 -9.41
N VAL A 12 23.13 -36.42 -10.73
CA VAL A 12 22.45 -35.44 -11.60
C VAL A 12 20.94 -35.46 -11.39
N LEU A 13 20.33 -36.64 -11.19
CA LEU A 13 18.89 -36.74 -10.87
C LEU A 13 18.53 -36.20 -9.48
N LEU A 14 19.42 -36.35 -8.48
CA LEU A 14 19.25 -35.70 -7.17
C LEU A 14 19.47 -34.18 -7.19
N ALA A 15 20.26 -33.67 -8.14
CA ALA A 15 20.41 -32.23 -8.36
C ALA A 15 19.21 -31.61 -9.12
N THR A 16 18.49 -32.39 -9.92
CA THR A 16 17.28 -31.92 -10.63
C THR A 16 15.98 -32.13 -9.84
N CYS A 17 15.98 -32.98 -8.80
CA CYS A 17 14.85 -33.17 -7.88
C CYS A 17 14.89 -32.26 -6.65
N TRP A 18 15.57 -31.11 -6.76
CA TRP A 18 15.39 -29.93 -5.91
C TRP A 18 14.66 -28.80 -6.65
N SER A 19 13.83 -29.16 -7.61
CA SER A 19 12.71 -28.32 -8.05
C SER A 19 11.42 -29.08 -7.73
N TYR A 20 10.45 -28.38 -7.13
CA TYR A 20 9.21 -28.91 -6.54
C TYR A 20 9.29 -29.42 -5.10
N GLY A 21 9.62 -28.50 -4.19
CA GLY A 21 9.24 -28.55 -2.79
C GLY A 21 8.76 -27.15 -2.38
N THR A 22 7.46 -27.02 -2.16
CA THR A 22 6.70 -25.81 -1.83
C THR A 22 7.37 -24.91 -0.78
N ALA A 23 8.03 -23.86 -1.24
CA ALA A 23 8.10 -22.61 -0.51
C ALA A 23 7.37 -21.58 -1.38
N LEU A 24 6.18 -21.20 -0.93
CA LEU A 24 5.48 -19.97 -1.31
C LEU A 24 6.38 -18.78 -0.99
N ALA A 25 7.36 -18.53 -1.87
CA ALA A 25 8.24 -17.39 -1.82
C ALA A 25 7.55 -16.26 -2.58
N GLY A 26 7.39 -15.12 -1.93
CA GLY A 26 6.71 -13.94 -2.44
C GLY A 26 7.21 -13.46 -3.80
N SER A 27 6.48 -12.50 -4.38
CA SER A 27 6.55 -12.01 -5.78
C SER A 27 7.90 -11.42 -6.28
N ALA A 28 9.06 -11.92 -5.86
CA ALA A 28 10.36 -11.63 -6.49
C ALA A 28 11.27 -12.86 -6.51
N ALA A 29 11.33 -13.56 -7.65
CA ALA A 29 12.46 -14.41 -7.98
C ALA A 29 13.60 -13.62 -8.67
N GLN A 30 13.31 -12.46 -9.29
CA GLN A 30 14.30 -11.64 -10.01
C GLN A 30 14.09 -10.13 -9.80
N PRO A 31 15.17 -9.31 -9.73
CA PRO A 31 15.06 -7.85 -9.60
C PRO A 31 14.20 -7.16 -10.67
N LEU A 32 14.14 -7.74 -11.88
CA LEU A 32 13.37 -7.24 -13.02
C LEU A 32 11.86 -7.48 -12.91
N GLN A 33 11.41 -8.34 -12.00
CA GLN A 33 9.99 -8.71 -11.82
C GLN A 33 9.33 -7.98 -10.66
N LYS A 34 10.02 -7.00 -10.06
CA LYS A 34 9.50 -6.21 -8.95
C LYS A 34 8.33 -5.35 -9.42
N GLN A 35 7.26 -5.36 -8.64
CA GLN A 35 6.04 -4.64 -8.95
C GLN A 35 6.17 -3.17 -8.55
N LYS A 36 5.76 -2.27 -9.44
CA LYS A 36 5.78 -0.83 -9.24
C LYS A 36 4.45 -0.36 -8.69
N ILE A 37 4.50 0.36 -7.57
CA ILE A 37 3.31 0.79 -6.83
C ILE A 37 3.18 2.31 -6.85
N ALA A 38 1.98 2.78 -7.19
CA ALA A 38 1.59 4.17 -7.04
C ALA A 38 0.77 4.36 -5.75
N VAL A 39 0.90 5.52 -5.11
CA VAL A 39 0.11 5.93 -3.94
C VAL A 39 -0.62 7.23 -4.28
N LEU A 40 -1.93 7.26 -4.08
CA LEU A 40 -2.72 8.48 -4.20
C LEU A 40 -2.76 9.22 -2.85
N GLY A 41 -2.52 10.53 -2.86
CA GLY A 41 -2.70 11.37 -1.67
C GLY A 41 -1.65 11.18 -0.57
N GLY A 42 -0.42 10.78 -0.94
CA GLY A 42 0.69 10.54 0.00
C GLY A 42 1.13 11.76 0.82
N GLY A 43 0.70 12.98 0.47
CA GLY A 43 0.92 14.15 1.32
C GLY A 43 0.14 14.13 2.63
N GLY A 44 -0.90 13.28 2.76
CA GLY A 44 -1.66 13.09 4.00
C GLY A 44 -1.02 12.04 4.92
N TYR A 45 -1.41 12.02 6.19
CA TYR A 45 -0.78 11.19 7.22
C TYR A 45 -0.78 9.70 6.83
N THR A 46 -1.94 9.16 6.46
CA THR A 46 -2.13 7.75 6.13
C THR A 46 -1.44 7.39 4.82
N GLY A 47 -1.60 8.22 3.79
CA GLY A 47 -0.91 8.03 2.51
C GLY A 47 0.62 8.07 2.67
N GLY A 48 1.15 8.95 3.53
CA GLY A 48 2.58 9.05 3.81
C GLY A 48 3.12 7.84 4.58
N LEU A 49 2.34 7.27 5.52
CA LEU A 49 2.70 6.01 6.19
C LEU A 49 2.77 4.84 5.20
N VAL A 50 1.74 4.69 4.35
CA VAL A 50 1.73 3.66 3.29
C VAL A 50 2.94 3.82 2.37
N PHE A 51 3.23 5.04 1.91
CA PHE A 51 4.39 5.32 1.07
C PHE A 51 5.71 4.94 1.76
N GLY A 52 5.90 5.32 3.03
CA GLY A 52 7.08 4.98 3.80
C GLY A 52 7.27 3.48 3.99
N PHE A 53 6.19 2.74 4.27
CA PHE A 53 6.22 1.28 4.35
C PHE A 53 6.56 0.63 3.01
N LEU A 54 6.01 1.13 1.90
CA LEU A 54 6.33 0.63 0.56
C LEU A 54 7.80 0.88 0.20
N GLN A 55 8.37 2.06 0.52
CA GLN A 55 9.80 2.33 0.33
C GLN A 55 10.68 1.35 1.12
N ARG A 56 10.32 1.06 2.38
CA ARG A 56 11.03 0.04 3.17
C ARG A 56 10.86 -1.35 2.57
N ALA A 57 9.66 -1.72 2.14
CA ALA A 57 9.40 -3.02 1.50
C ALA A 57 10.22 -3.19 0.22
N GLY A 58 10.27 -2.18 -0.66
CA GLY A 58 11.09 -2.22 -1.87
C GLY A 58 12.59 -2.25 -1.60
N SER A 59 13.02 -1.74 -0.44
CA SER A 59 14.42 -1.77 -0.01
C SER A 59 14.90 -3.16 0.38
N LEU A 60 14.01 -4.02 0.86
CA LEU A 60 14.31 -5.39 1.26
C LEU A 60 14.26 -6.38 0.09
N TYR A 61 15.04 -7.45 0.19
CA TYR A 61 15.00 -8.57 -0.75
C TYR A 61 13.81 -9.49 -0.44
N GLY A 62 13.20 -10.05 -1.48
CA GLY A 62 12.12 -11.05 -1.36
C GLY A 62 10.70 -10.50 -1.18
N THR A 63 10.51 -9.18 -1.13
CA THR A 63 9.18 -8.57 -1.00
C THR A 63 8.39 -8.51 -2.31
N GLY A 64 9.07 -8.56 -3.47
CA GLY A 64 8.39 -8.39 -4.76
C GLY A 64 8.04 -6.95 -5.12
N ILE A 65 8.33 -5.98 -4.26
CA ILE A 65 8.03 -4.56 -4.50
C ILE A 65 9.29 -3.84 -5.00
N ASP A 66 9.09 -2.95 -5.98
CA ASP A 66 10.13 -2.06 -6.50
C ASP A 66 10.40 -0.91 -5.51
N ARG A 67 11.63 -0.44 -5.46
CA ARG A 67 12.00 0.81 -4.76
C ARG A 67 11.38 2.03 -5.43
N SER A 68 11.01 1.94 -6.71
CA SER A 68 10.40 3.02 -7.48
C SER A 68 8.91 3.27 -7.14
N VAL A 69 8.56 3.24 -5.86
CA VAL A 69 7.23 3.67 -5.39
C VAL A 69 7.07 5.14 -5.74
N ARG A 70 5.91 5.55 -6.22
CA ARG A 70 5.65 6.97 -6.54
C ARG A 70 4.34 7.44 -5.94
N CYS A 71 4.31 8.69 -5.53
CA CYS A 71 3.10 9.36 -5.09
C CYS A 71 2.53 10.17 -6.26
N LEU A 72 1.23 10.05 -6.51
CA LEU A 72 0.51 11.01 -7.34
C LEU A 72 0.20 12.24 -6.49
N GLY A 73 0.58 13.41 -6.99
CA GLY A 73 0.32 14.70 -6.35
C GLY A 73 0.05 15.76 -7.41
N ALA A 74 -0.75 16.76 -7.08
CA ALA A 74 -1.04 17.86 -8.02
C ALA A 74 0.10 18.89 -8.04
N THR A 75 0.78 19.09 -6.91
CA THR A 75 1.76 20.15 -6.71
C THR A 75 2.99 19.68 -5.94
N GLN A 76 4.05 20.49 -5.95
CA GLN A 76 5.23 20.27 -5.11
C GLN A 76 4.91 20.21 -3.60
N ASP A 77 3.78 20.74 -3.14
CA ASP A 77 3.41 20.66 -1.72
C ASP A 77 3.23 19.21 -1.27
N THR A 78 2.84 18.28 -2.16
CA THR A 78 2.79 16.84 -1.86
C THR A 78 4.15 16.35 -1.37
N ALA A 79 5.25 16.74 -2.03
CA ALA A 79 6.61 16.37 -1.64
C ALA A 79 6.96 16.93 -0.26
N VAL A 80 6.60 18.20 -0.01
CA VAL A 80 6.87 18.89 1.24
C VAL A 80 6.15 18.21 2.41
N GLN A 81 4.85 17.95 2.28
CA GLN A 81 4.08 17.29 3.34
C GLN A 81 4.53 15.84 3.55
N LEU A 82 4.78 15.11 2.47
CA LEU A 82 5.24 13.73 2.54
C LEU A 82 6.58 13.64 3.29
N ASN A 83 7.55 14.51 3.02
CA ASN A 83 8.82 14.51 3.77
C ASN A 83 8.65 14.86 5.26
N ARG A 84 7.67 15.69 5.65
CA ARG A 84 7.36 15.96 7.06
C ARG A 84 6.90 14.70 7.78
N ILE A 85 6.09 13.88 7.13
CA ILE A 85 5.63 12.58 7.67
C ILE A 85 6.81 11.60 7.69
N LEU A 86 7.51 11.43 6.56
CA LEU A 86 8.60 10.46 6.45
C LEU A 86 9.72 10.71 7.46
N SER A 87 10.18 11.96 7.59
CA SER A 87 11.25 12.32 8.54
C SER A 87 10.91 12.03 10.00
N LYS A 88 9.62 12.06 10.37
CA LYS A 88 9.16 11.74 11.73
C LYS A 88 9.01 10.24 11.97
N HIS A 89 8.50 9.50 10.99
CA HIS A 89 8.05 8.12 11.19
C HIS A 89 9.02 7.05 10.64
N PHE A 90 9.87 7.41 9.68
CA PHE A 90 10.74 6.50 8.95
C PHE A 90 12.19 6.98 8.93
N CYS A 91 13.13 6.09 9.22
CA CYS A 91 14.55 6.39 9.09
C CYS A 91 14.97 6.13 7.63
N LEU A 92 15.62 7.11 6.99
CA LEU A 92 16.11 7.04 5.60
C LEU A 92 15.02 6.96 4.51
N ALA A 93 13.75 7.21 4.83
CA ALA A 93 12.72 7.42 3.82
C ALA A 93 12.72 8.90 3.40
N MET A 94 12.55 9.14 2.10
CA MET A 94 12.50 10.48 1.53
C MET A 94 11.61 10.50 0.29
N ALA A 95 11.05 11.65 -0.01
CA ALA A 95 10.29 11.89 -1.24
C ALA A 95 10.79 13.16 -1.92
N ASP A 96 11.87 13.04 -2.68
CA ASP A 96 12.26 14.12 -3.61
C ASP A 96 11.32 14.18 -4.82
N GLU A 97 11.57 15.11 -5.73
CA GLU A 97 10.77 15.30 -6.95
C GLU A 97 10.74 14.06 -7.85
N SER A 98 11.74 13.18 -7.77
CA SER A 98 11.75 11.94 -8.53
C SER A 98 10.67 10.97 -8.04
N TYR A 99 10.24 11.08 -6.77
CA TYR A 99 9.21 10.24 -6.14
C TYR A 99 7.78 10.76 -6.33
N ILE A 100 7.62 12.02 -6.76
CA ILE A 100 6.32 12.65 -6.97
C ILE A 100 6.03 12.74 -8.46
N LYS A 101 4.88 12.21 -8.87
CA LYS A 101 4.36 12.39 -10.22
C LYS A 101 3.35 13.54 -10.19
N LEU A 102 3.83 14.73 -10.57
CA LEU A 102 3.00 15.91 -10.71
C LEU A 102 1.96 15.68 -11.82
N THR A 103 0.69 15.70 -11.43
CA THR A 103 -0.43 15.21 -12.22
C THR A 103 -1.64 16.11 -12.01
N ASN A 104 -2.30 16.52 -13.09
CA ASN A 104 -3.59 17.18 -12.95
C ASN A 104 -4.65 16.13 -12.54
N LEU A 105 -4.96 16.07 -11.24
CA LEU A 105 -5.91 15.09 -10.68
C LEU A 105 -7.36 15.28 -11.15
N GLN A 106 -7.66 16.40 -11.83
CA GLN A 106 -8.96 16.66 -12.43
C GLN A 106 -9.05 16.16 -13.89
N ASP A 107 -7.92 15.83 -14.52
CA ASP A 107 -7.85 15.36 -15.90
C ASP A 107 -7.53 13.85 -15.96
N PRO A 108 -8.49 12.99 -16.34
CA PRO A 108 -8.28 11.55 -16.47
C PRO A 108 -7.14 11.17 -17.43
N ALA A 109 -6.91 11.95 -18.49
CA ALA A 109 -5.84 11.66 -19.45
C ALA A 109 -4.45 11.90 -18.83
N SER A 110 -4.30 13.00 -18.08
CA SER A 110 -3.10 13.25 -17.27
C SER A 110 -2.87 12.10 -16.29
N ILE A 111 -3.89 11.67 -15.55
CA ILE A 111 -3.78 10.56 -14.59
C ILE A 111 -3.34 9.26 -15.27
N ALA A 112 -3.98 8.88 -16.37
CA ALA A 112 -3.66 7.65 -17.09
C ALA A 112 -2.20 7.62 -17.54
N SER A 113 -1.70 8.72 -18.11
CA SER A 113 -0.30 8.86 -18.54
C SER A 113 0.69 8.74 -17.38
N ARG A 114 0.29 9.19 -16.18
CA ARG A 114 1.15 9.19 -14.98
C ARG A 114 1.14 7.86 -14.25
N LEU A 115 0.08 7.07 -14.44
CA LEU A 115 -0.05 5.69 -13.98
C LEU A 115 0.49 4.66 -14.98
N GLU A 116 0.94 5.08 -16.16
CA GLU A 116 1.54 4.17 -17.13
C GLU A 116 2.79 3.48 -16.55
N GLY A 117 2.86 2.16 -16.72
CA GLY A 117 3.97 1.34 -16.26
C GLY A 117 3.96 1.00 -14.76
N TYR A 118 2.90 1.31 -14.02
CA TYR A 118 2.68 0.79 -12.67
C TYR A 118 1.83 -0.47 -12.70
N ASP A 119 2.02 -1.30 -11.69
CA ASP A 119 1.33 -2.57 -11.55
C ASP A 119 0.15 -2.48 -10.58
N ALA A 120 0.25 -1.66 -9.52
CA ALA A 120 -0.85 -1.46 -8.59
C ALA A 120 -0.91 -0.03 -8.03
N LEU A 121 -2.08 0.32 -7.51
CA LEU A 121 -2.37 1.60 -6.87
C LEU A 121 -2.86 1.38 -5.44
N VAL A 122 -2.39 2.22 -4.51
CA VAL A 122 -2.93 2.30 -3.15
C VAL A 122 -3.64 3.64 -2.95
N LEU A 123 -4.88 3.57 -2.47
CA LEU A 123 -5.71 4.71 -2.14
C LEU A 123 -6.50 4.42 -0.87
N GLY A 124 -7.21 5.40 -0.34
CA GLY A 124 -8.16 5.18 0.76
C GLY A 124 -8.89 6.46 1.08
N THR A 125 -9.83 6.45 2.01
CA THR A 125 -10.80 7.54 2.21
C THR A 125 -10.39 8.54 3.31
N GLY A 126 -11.26 9.49 3.62
CA GLY A 126 -10.95 10.60 4.54
C GLY A 126 -10.11 11.68 3.89
N TRP A 127 -10.38 11.98 2.62
CA TRP A 127 -9.61 12.95 1.85
C TRP A 127 -9.85 14.39 2.28
N GLU A 128 -8.78 15.17 2.31
CA GLU A 128 -8.83 16.63 2.39
C GLU A 128 -8.37 17.21 1.04
N THR A 129 -9.16 18.11 0.46
CA THR A 129 -8.76 18.84 -0.76
C THR A 129 -8.30 20.25 -0.43
N LYS A 130 -7.24 20.72 -1.11
CA LYS A 130 -6.79 22.12 -1.04
C LYS A 130 -6.53 22.64 -2.43
N VAL A 131 -7.10 23.80 -2.74
CA VAL A 131 -6.78 24.53 -3.97
C VAL A 131 -5.41 25.19 -3.82
N ARG A 132 -4.48 24.86 -4.71
CA ARG A 132 -3.10 25.34 -4.71
C ARG A 132 -2.75 25.89 -6.10
N PRO A 133 -1.80 26.85 -6.21
CA PRO A 133 -1.21 27.20 -7.49
C PRO A 133 -0.56 25.98 -8.13
N VAL A 134 -0.71 25.83 -9.45
CA VAL A 134 0.01 24.78 -10.20
C VAL A 134 1.52 25.01 -10.07
N THR A 135 2.27 23.92 -9.97
CA THR A 135 3.73 24.00 -9.92
C THR A 135 4.28 24.50 -11.25
N PRO A 136 5.17 25.50 -11.29
CA PRO A 136 5.73 26.00 -12.53
C PRO A 136 6.43 24.93 -13.38
N ASN A 137 6.31 25.05 -14.70
CA ASN A 137 6.80 24.17 -15.76
C ASN A 137 6.27 22.73 -15.69
N THR A 138 5.00 22.55 -15.30
CA THR A 138 4.40 21.20 -15.21
C THR A 138 3.29 21.00 -16.23
N TYR A 139 2.10 21.44 -15.91
CA TYR A 139 0.90 21.34 -16.73
C TYR A 139 0.07 22.62 -16.68
N GLU A 140 0.64 23.73 -16.20
CA GLU A 140 -0.03 25.01 -16.25
C GLU A 140 -0.24 25.47 -17.71
N THR A 141 -1.40 26.06 -17.95
CA THR A 141 -1.75 26.74 -19.19
C THR A 141 -1.60 28.25 -19.06
N THR A 142 -1.84 28.79 -17.87
CA THR A 142 -1.66 30.21 -17.55
C THR A 142 -0.85 30.40 -16.25
N PRO A 143 -0.20 31.57 -16.07
CA PRO A 143 0.63 31.85 -14.89
C PRO A 143 -0.09 31.80 -13.53
N ASN A 144 -1.43 31.84 -13.53
CA ASN A 144 -2.26 31.88 -12.32
C ASN A 144 -3.14 30.63 -12.17
N ASP A 145 -2.84 29.56 -12.92
CA ASP A 145 -3.60 28.33 -12.84
C ASP A 145 -3.54 27.75 -11.44
N LYS A 146 -4.70 27.28 -10.99
CA LYS A 146 -4.87 26.59 -9.72
C LYS A 146 -5.35 25.19 -9.99
N THR A 147 -4.93 24.28 -9.13
CA THR A 147 -5.29 22.87 -9.18
C THR A 147 -5.68 22.41 -7.79
N VAL A 148 -6.30 21.24 -7.73
CA VAL A 148 -6.79 20.67 -6.48
C VAL A 148 -5.82 19.59 -6.04
N GLU A 149 -5.20 19.83 -4.89
CA GLU A 149 -4.37 18.85 -4.21
C GLU A 149 -5.22 17.96 -3.32
N LEU A 150 -4.94 16.67 -3.31
CA LEU A 150 -5.63 15.66 -2.52
C LEU A 150 -4.70 15.09 -1.45
N TYR A 151 -5.10 15.17 -0.18
CA TYR A 151 -4.38 14.57 0.94
C TYR A 151 -5.18 13.42 1.53
N TRP A 152 -4.58 12.24 1.63
CA TRP A 152 -5.23 11.09 2.24
C TRP A 152 -5.09 11.14 3.78
N GLN A 153 -6.20 11.53 4.41
CA GLN A 153 -6.31 11.83 5.84
C GLN A 153 -5.35 12.97 6.22
N GLY A 154 -5.90 14.19 6.30
CA GLY A 154 -5.23 15.35 6.88
C GLY A 154 -4.68 15.06 8.28
N THR A 155 -3.80 15.92 8.78
CA THR A 155 -3.07 15.76 10.03
C THR A 155 -3.88 15.06 11.12
N ALA A 156 -3.26 14.13 11.86
CA ALA A 156 -3.87 13.15 12.79
C ALA A 156 -4.86 13.68 13.88
N ASN A 157 -5.07 14.99 13.95
CA ASN A 157 -5.96 15.71 14.86
C ASN A 157 -7.16 16.38 14.16
N ASP A 158 -7.24 16.36 12.84
CA ASP A 158 -8.37 16.97 12.12
C ASP A 158 -9.54 15.98 12.13
N ASN A 159 -10.69 16.44 12.64
CA ASN A 159 -11.94 15.68 12.61
C ASN A 159 -12.21 15.18 11.19
N PRO A 160 -12.81 13.98 11.03
CA PRO A 160 -13.17 13.48 9.71
C PRO A 160 -14.21 14.41 9.09
N ASN A 161 -13.74 15.38 8.30
CA ASN A 161 -14.62 16.11 7.40
C ASN A 161 -15.15 15.10 6.40
N GLU A 162 -16.47 15.08 6.20
CA GLU A 162 -17.07 14.30 5.12
C GLU A 162 -16.29 14.57 3.83
N ALA A 163 -15.92 13.51 3.12
CA ALA A 163 -15.14 13.62 1.90
C ALA A 163 -15.83 14.61 0.95
N SER A 164 -15.13 15.68 0.58
CA SER A 164 -15.68 16.66 -0.35
C SER A 164 -16.08 15.95 -1.65
N GLN A 165 -17.21 16.36 -2.26
CA GLN A 165 -17.64 15.80 -3.56
C GLN A 165 -16.52 15.85 -4.61
N GLU A 166 -15.68 16.88 -4.53
CA GLU A 166 -14.47 17.04 -5.33
C GLU A 166 -13.45 15.92 -5.12
N ALA A 167 -13.20 15.49 -3.87
CA ALA A 167 -12.31 14.36 -3.58
C ALA A 167 -12.85 13.05 -4.17
N LEU A 168 -14.15 12.80 -4.04
CA LEU A 168 -14.80 11.62 -4.63
C LEU A 168 -14.68 11.62 -6.15
N GLN A 169 -14.87 12.77 -6.80
CA GLN A 169 -14.70 12.91 -8.24
C GLN A 169 -13.26 12.63 -8.67
N ILE A 170 -12.25 13.14 -7.94
CA ILE A 170 -10.85 12.84 -8.23
C ILE A 170 -10.58 11.34 -8.13
N VAL A 171 -11.07 10.69 -7.08
CA VAL A 171 -10.86 9.25 -6.87
C VAL A 171 -11.55 8.43 -7.96
N GLN A 172 -12.76 8.82 -8.36
CA GLN A 172 -13.47 8.22 -9.49
C GLN A 172 -12.67 8.37 -10.79
N ASN A 173 -12.15 9.56 -11.08
CA ASN A 173 -11.29 9.80 -12.24
C ASN A 173 -10.04 8.92 -12.21
N VAL A 174 -9.42 8.76 -11.03
CA VAL A 174 -8.24 7.91 -10.86
C VAL A 174 -8.57 6.45 -11.13
N ILE A 175 -9.66 5.92 -10.57
CA ILE A 175 -10.08 4.52 -10.81
C ILE A 175 -10.38 4.29 -12.29
N GLN A 176 -11.11 5.21 -12.93
CA GLN A 176 -11.43 5.14 -14.36
C GLN A 176 -10.21 5.26 -15.27
N ALA A 177 -9.19 6.01 -14.87
CA ALA A 177 -7.92 6.17 -15.58
C ALA A 177 -6.92 5.04 -15.32
N SER A 178 -7.30 4.01 -14.55
CA SER A 178 -6.43 2.91 -14.12
C SER A 178 -6.68 1.53 -14.76
N PRO A 179 -7.36 1.35 -15.92
CA PRO A 179 -7.79 0.01 -16.37
C PRO A 179 -6.64 -0.95 -16.68
N HIS A 180 -5.42 -0.44 -16.87
CA HIS A 180 -4.20 -1.22 -17.12
C HIS A 180 -3.51 -1.72 -15.84
N LEU A 181 -3.90 -1.24 -14.66
CA LEU A 181 -3.33 -1.72 -13.41
C LEU A 181 -3.77 -3.16 -13.16
N LYS A 182 -2.92 -3.93 -12.48
CA LYS A 182 -3.21 -5.32 -12.10
C LYS A 182 -4.07 -5.38 -10.85
N HIS A 183 -3.92 -4.42 -9.92
CA HIS A 183 -4.62 -4.43 -8.63
C HIS A 183 -4.77 -3.03 -8.02
N ILE A 184 -5.82 -2.83 -7.24
CA ILE A 184 -6.01 -1.64 -6.39
C ILE A 184 -6.17 -2.08 -4.93
N VAL A 185 -5.42 -1.48 -4.00
CA VAL A 185 -5.67 -1.63 -2.56
C VAL A 185 -6.29 -0.35 -2.03
N ALA A 186 -7.47 -0.46 -1.46
CA ALA A 186 -8.23 0.66 -0.92
C ALA A 186 -8.44 0.51 0.59
N LEU A 187 -8.15 1.54 1.37
CA LEU A 187 -8.58 1.62 2.76
C LEU A 187 -9.85 2.47 2.86
N ASP A 188 -10.98 1.84 3.14
CA ASP A 188 -12.28 2.50 3.15
C ASP A 188 -13.09 2.17 4.42
N PRO A 189 -12.73 2.78 5.56
CA PRO A 189 -13.48 2.62 6.80
C PRO A 189 -14.95 3.09 6.67
N SER A 190 -15.19 4.07 5.81
CA SER A 190 -16.49 4.69 5.58
C SER A 190 -17.41 3.94 4.60
N GLY A 191 -16.87 3.03 3.80
CA GLY A 191 -17.60 2.38 2.70
C GLY A 191 -17.89 3.26 1.49
N SER A 192 -17.28 4.44 1.37
CA SER A 192 -17.57 5.41 0.31
C SER A 192 -16.82 5.16 -1.00
N CYS A 193 -15.70 4.43 -0.95
CA CYS A 193 -14.88 4.09 -2.11
C CYS A 193 -15.28 2.73 -2.71
N LEU A 194 -15.85 1.81 -1.92
CA LEU A 194 -16.23 0.48 -2.38
C LEU A 194 -17.12 0.49 -3.64
N PRO A 195 -18.18 1.31 -3.75
CA PRO A 195 -18.99 1.37 -4.97
C PRO A 195 -18.17 1.79 -6.20
N LEU A 196 -17.28 2.78 -6.05
CA LEU A 196 -16.41 3.27 -7.13
C LEU A 196 -15.45 2.17 -7.63
N LEU A 197 -14.98 1.31 -6.73
CA LEU A 197 -14.12 0.18 -7.08
C LEU A 197 -14.89 -0.94 -7.76
N GLN A 198 -16.14 -1.19 -7.36
CA GLN A 198 -17.01 -2.19 -7.98
C GLN A 198 -17.42 -1.81 -9.40
N ASP A 199 -17.56 -0.51 -9.67
CA ASP A 199 -17.82 0.02 -11.01
C ASP A 199 -16.57 0.00 -11.91
N GLY A 200 -15.38 -0.17 -11.32
CA GLY A 200 -14.10 -0.25 -12.02
C GLY A 200 -13.82 -1.63 -12.63
N SER A 201 -12.97 -1.68 -13.65
CA SER A 201 -12.55 -2.94 -14.31
C SER A 201 -11.35 -3.63 -13.67
N VAL A 202 -10.75 -3.02 -12.64
CA VAL A 202 -9.49 -3.48 -12.02
C VAL A 202 -9.79 -4.31 -10.78
N PRO A 203 -9.16 -5.48 -10.60
CA PRO A 203 -9.24 -6.22 -9.35
C PRO A 203 -8.84 -5.36 -8.14
N PHE A 204 -9.52 -5.56 -7.00
CA PHE A 204 -9.24 -4.74 -5.82
C PHE A 204 -9.25 -5.50 -4.50
N THR A 205 -8.55 -4.96 -3.50
CA THR A 205 -8.71 -5.33 -2.09
C THR A 205 -9.15 -4.10 -1.33
N CYS A 206 -10.39 -4.12 -0.86
CA CYS A 206 -10.94 -3.04 -0.03
C CYS A 206 -10.85 -3.45 1.44
N LEU A 207 -10.19 -2.64 2.26
CA LEU A 207 -10.10 -2.80 3.71
C LEU A 207 -11.17 -1.93 4.37
N GLN A 208 -12.15 -2.56 4.99
CA GLN A 208 -13.26 -1.89 5.66
C GLN A 208 -13.17 -2.12 7.16
N THR A 209 -13.62 -1.15 7.95
CA THR A 209 -13.69 -1.32 9.41
C THR A 209 -14.77 -0.44 9.99
N SER A 210 -15.46 -0.95 11.00
CA SER A 210 -16.42 -0.20 11.81
C SER A 210 -15.84 0.27 13.15
N SER A 211 -14.58 -0.07 13.43
CA SER A 211 -13.88 0.33 14.65
C SER A 211 -13.49 1.81 14.62
N PRO A 212 -13.50 2.51 15.77
CA PRO A 212 -12.95 3.86 15.88
C PRO A 212 -11.47 3.87 15.49
N LEU A 213 -11.04 4.87 14.71
CA LEU A 213 -9.66 5.00 14.29
C LEU A 213 -8.89 5.96 15.19
N LEU A 214 -7.73 5.52 15.66
CA LEU A 214 -6.79 6.30 16.46
C LEU A 214 -5.44 6.41 15.76
N SER A 215 -4.71 7.47 16.07
CA SER A 215 -3.31 7.65 15.71
C SER A 215 -2.42 7.45 16.93
N THR A 216 -1.22 6.93 16.71
CA THR A 216 -0.25 6.76 17.77
C THR A 216 0.64 7.99 17.88
N LYS A 217 0.63 8.65 19.04
CA LYS A 217 1.54 9.77 19.29
C LYS A 217 3.01 9.29 19.19
N ASP A 218 3.81 10.05 18.44
CA ASP A 218 5.22 9.77 18.20
C ASP A 218 5.45 8.36 17.65
N TYR A 219 4.58 7.91 16.74
CA TYR A 219 4.76 6.66 16.01
C TYR A 219 6.10 6.64 15.27
N THR A 220 6.76 5.48 15.22
CA THR A 220 7.86 5.22 14.28
C THR A 220 7.72 3.81 13.77
N TYR A 221 8.25 3.53 12.57
CA TYR A 221 8.21 2.17 11.99
C TYR A 221 8.81 1.09 12.90
N ARG A 222 9.69 1.47 13.85
CA ARG A 222 10.31 0.57 14.82
C ARG A 222 9.34 0.10 15.90
N LYS A 223 8.31 0.90 16.21
CA LYS A 223 7.21 0.46 17.07
C LYS A 223 6.40 -0.64 16.36
N GLY A 224 6.32 -0.59 15.03
CA GLY A 224 5.72 -1.65 14.22
C GLY A 224 4.21 -1.70 14.34
N VAL A 225 3.65 -2.88 14.11
CA VAL A 225 2.24 -3.18 14.36
C VAL A 225 1.97 -3.16 15.86
N GLN A 226 1.01 -2.34 16.29
CA GLN A 226 0.67 -2.11 17.69
C GLN A 226 -0.38 -3.09 18.22
N THR A 227 -1.30 -3.54 17.36
CA THR A 227 -2.43 -4.38 17.75
C THR A 227 -2.58 -5.62 16.88
N SER A 228 -2.99 -6.73 17.50
CA SER A 228 -3.44 -7.92 16.78
C SER A 228 -4.66 -7.58 15.94
N LEU A 229 -4.59 -7.72 14.62
CA LEU A 229 -5.73 -7.54 13.74
C LEU A 229 -6.43 -8.88 13.49
N SER A 230 -7.76 -8.86 13.46
CA SER A 230 -8.62 -9.95 13.00
C SER A 230 -9.26 -9.54 11.68
N ILE A 231 -9.25 -10.45 10.71
CA ILE A 231 -9.87 -10.26 9.41
C ILE A 231 -10.98 -11.30 9.29
N ALA A 232 -12.22 -10.89 9.54
CA ALA A 232 -13.37 -11.79 9.60
C ALA A 232 -14.64 -11.07 9.15
N SER A 233 -15.60 -11.81 8.59
CA SER A 233 -16.87 -11.24 8.16
C SER A 233 -17.71 -10.72 9.34
N LEU A 234 -18.00 -9.41 9.32
CA LEU A 234 -19.21 -8.76 9.86
C LEU A 234 -19.46 -8.73 11.38
N SER A 235 -18.42 -8.69 12.22
CA SER A 235 -18.62 -8.33 13.63
C SER A 235 -18.23 -6.87 13.89
N PRO A 236 -19.18 -5.95 14.15
CA PRO A 236 -18.82 -4.60 14.58
C PRO A 236 -18.08 -4.67 15.91
N SER A 237 -16.91 -4.04 15.97
CA SER A 237 -16.09 -3.96 17.17
C SER A 237 -16.07 -2.52 17.68
N SER A 238 -16.29 -2.35 18.98
CA SER A 238 -16.12 -1.06 19.65
C SER A 238 -14.65 -0.72 19.91
N ASP A 239 -13.74 -1.69 19.76
CA ASP A 239 -12.35 -1.49 20.10
C ASP A 239 -11.67 -0.64 19.02
N PRO A 240 -10.87 0.36 19.43
CA PRO A 240 -10.19 1.23 18.48
C PRO A 240 -9.07 0.49 17.75
N LEU A 241 -8.89 0.85 16.48
CA LEU A 241 -7.79 0.44 15.62
C LEU A 241 -6.82 1.59 15.38
N TYR A 242 -5.54 1.26 15.25
CA TYR A 242 -4.52 2.23 14.89
C TYR A 242 -4.42 2.38 13.37
N ILE A 243 -4.42 3.63 12.90
CA ILE A 243 -4.26 3.98 11.48
C ILE A 243 -2.94 3.41 10.95
N GLU A 244 -1.89 3.39 11.77
CA GLU A 244 -0.59 2.85 11.40
C GLU A 244 -0.64 1.35 11.10
N ASP A 245 -1.45 0.60 11.86
CA ASP A 245 -1.64 -0.84 11.65
C ASP A 245 -2.43 -1.11 10.35
N LEU A 246 -3.42 -0.26 10.03
CA LEU A 246 -4.17 -0.33 8.78
C LEU A 246 -3.32 0.04 7.57
N ALA A 247 -2.48 1.07 7.67
CA ALA A 247 -1.52 1.44 6.63
C ALA A 247 -0.52 0.32 6.36
N ALA A 248 -0.02 -0.33 7.42
CA ALA A 248 0.83 -1.50 7.29
C ALA A 248 0.07 -2.69 6.67
N LEU A 249 -1.18 -2.93 7.08
CA LEU A 249 -2.01 -3.99 6.50
C LEU A 249 -2.24 -3.80 5.00
N ALA A 250 -2.49 -2.56 4.54
CA ALA A 250 -2.62 -2.25 3.11
C ALA A 250 -1.38 -2.67 2.30
N VAL A 251 -0.19 -2.43 2.85
CA VAL A 251 1.07 -2.90 2.23
C VAL A 251 1.20 -4.41 2.30
N GLN A 252 0.85 -5.05 3.43
CA GLN A 252 0.88 -6.51 3.55
C GLN A 252 -0.08 -7.20 2.57
N CYS A 253 -1.22 -6.58 2.24
CA CYS A 253 -2.14 -7.08 1.21
C CYS A 253 -1.46 -7.18 -0.16
N LEU A 254 -0.69 -6.16 -0.56
CA LEU A 254 0.08 -6.20 -1.80
C LEU A 254 1.10 -7.35 -1.81
N LEU A 255 1.73 -7.61 -0.66
CA LEU A 255 2.75 -8.64 -0.51
C LEU A 255 2.18 -10.07 -0.52
N SER A 256 0.98 -10.27 0.04
CA SER A 256 0.47 -11.62 0.38
C SER A 256 -0.70 -12.08 -0.47
N LEU A 257 -1.54 -11.16 -0.95
CA LEU A 257 -2.81 -11.53 -1.57
C LEU A 257 -2.67 -11.73 -3.08
N ASP A 258 -3.58 -12.54 -3.63
CA ASP A 258 -3.79 -12.65 -5.06
C ASP A 258 -4.29 -11.32 -5.65
N TRP A 259 -3.66 -10.90 -6.73
CA TRP A 259 -3.96 -9.64 -7.42
C TRP A 259 -5.03 -9.84 -8.51
N GLY A 260 -5.37 -11.09 -8.85
CA GLY A 260 -6.41 -11.37 -9.85
C GLY A 260 -7.84 -11.33 -9.31
N THR A 261 -8.03 -11.16 -8.00
CA THR A 261 -9.32 -11.41 -7.34
C THR A 261 -9.76 -10.24 -6.45
N SER A 262 -10.92 -9.68 -6.82
CA SER A 262 -11.59 -8.62 -6.05
C SER A 262 -12.15 -9.14 -4.73
N ARG A 263 -11.94 -8.38 -3.65
CA ARG A 263 -12.38 -8.75 -2.30
C ARG A 263 -12.57 -7.53 -1.42
N SER A 264 -13.50 -7.65 -0.46
CA SER A 264 -13.61 -6.75 0.68
C SER A 264 -13.24 -7.50 1.96
N LEU A 265 -12.36 -6.92 2.76
CA LEU A 265 -11.86 -7.47 4.00
C LEU A 265 -12.31 -6.57 5.14
N GLN A 266 -13.13 -7.11 6.03
CA GLN A 266 -13.52 -6.41 7.25
C GLN A 266 -12.43 -6.64 8.31
N VAL A 267 -11.88 -5.55 8.81
CA VAL A 267 -10.79 -5.52 9.78
C VAL A 267 -11.35 -5.09 11.13
N SER A 268 -11.03 -5.86 12.16
CA SER A 268 -11.34 -5.54 13.56
C SER A 268 -10.16 -5.89 14.45
N ARG A 269 -10.19 -5.42 15.70
CA ARG A 269 -9.17 -5.79 16.67
C ARG A 269 -9.37 -7.25 17.10
N ALA A 270 -8.32 -8.06 17.07
CA ALA A 270 -8.35 -9.39 17.65
C ALA A 270 -8.20 -9.29 19.19
N THR A 271 -8.97 -10.09 19.90
CA THR A 271 -8.88 -10.24 21.38
C THR A 271 -7.72 -11.12 21.81
N ALA A 272 -7.07 -11.82 20.87
CA ALA A 272 -5.93 -12.68 21.14
C ALA A 272 -4.68 -11.85 21.47
N VAL A 273 -4.08 -12.16 22.63
CA VAL A 273 -2.81 -11.60 23.07
C VAL A 273 -1.69 -12.04 22.12
N LEU A 274 -0.86 -11.06 21.73
CA LEU A 274 0.25 -11.27 20.81
C LEU A 274 1.22 -12.34 21.34
N PRO A 275 1.53 -13.40 20.57
CA PRO A 275 2.64 -14.27 20.92
C PRO A 275 3.95 -13.48 20.84
N PRO A 276 4.89 -13.67 21.79
CA PRO A 276 6.09 -12.86 21.86
C PRO A 276 7.00 -13.09 20.65
N THR A 277 7.46 -11.96 20.12
CA THR A 277 8.66 -11.71 19.29
C THR A 277 9.00 -12.73 18.21
N ASN A 278 8.81 -12.31 16.95
CA ASN A 278 9.56 -12.88 15.82
C ASN A 278 11.08 -12.74 16.09
N PRO A 279 11.91 -13.77 15.84
CA PRO A 279 13.37 -13.67 15.98
C PRO A 279 14.04 -12.71 14.99
N LYS A 280 13.31 -12.17 14.00
CA LYS A 280 13.86 -11.24 13.02
C LYS A 280 14.25 -9.91 13.66
N ARG A 281 15.41 -9.39 13.24
CA ARG A 281 15.84 -8.06 13.65
C ARG A 281 14.97 -6.99 12.97
N PRO A 282 14.74 -5.81 13.58
CA PRO A 282 13.94 -4.74 12.99
C PRO A 282 14.41 -4.25 11.60
N ASP A 283 15.69 -4.40 11.29
CA ASP A 283 16.30 -4.09 9.99
C ASP A 283 15.99 -5.11 8.89
N GLN A 284 15.54 -6.31 9.27
CA GLN A 284 15.16 -7.40 8.35
C GLN A 284 13.67 -7.39 8.00
N GLU A 285 12.88 -6.51 8.61
CA GLU A 285 11.43 -6.39 8.39
C GLU A 285 11.07 -5.01 7.82
N TRP A 286 10.18 -4.99 6.83
CA TRP A 286 9.70 -3.74 6.22
C TRP A 286 8.80 -2.95 7.18
N CYS A 287 8.13 -3.65 8.10
CA CYS A 287 7.44 -3.14 9.27
C CYS A 287 7.64 -4.13 10.43
N VAL A 288 8.04 -3.64 11.61
CA VAL A 288 8.21 -4.48 12.79
C VAL A 288 6.87 -5.15 13.10
N ASN A 289 6.89 -6.45 13.41
CA ASN A 289 5.70 -7.25 13.66
C ASN A 289 4.80 -7.52 12.43
N SER A 290 5.29 -7.28 11.21
CA SER A 290 4.55 -7.55 9.96
C SER A 290 4.08 -9.00 9.80
N TYR A 291 4.78 -9.97 10.41
CA TYR A 291 4.38 -11.39 10.42
C TYR A 291 2.98 -11.62 11.00
N GLN A 292 2.51 -10.71 11.87
CA GLN A 292 1.18 -10.80 12.47
C GLN A 292 0.09 -10.46 11.45
N LEU A 293 0.34 -9.46 10.60
CA LEU A 293 -0.54 -9.08 9.49
C LEU A 293 -0.61 -10.21 8.47
N GLU A 294 0.54 -10.82 8.18
CA GLU A 294 0.61 -11.98 7.30
C GLU A 294 -0.21 -13.16 7.85
N ALA A 295 -0.06 -13.47 9.14
CA ALA A 295 -0.83 -14.52 9.80
C ALA A 295 -2.34 -14.23 9.77
N ALA A 296 -2.74 -12.99 10.04
CA ALA A 296 -4.14 -12.56 9.98
C ALA A 296 -4.73 -12.73 8.57
N LEU A 297 -3.98 -12.38 7.52
CA LEU A 297 -4.41 -12.59 6.14
C LEU A 297 -4.48 -14.08 5.78
N ARG A 298 -3.49 -14.89 6.18
CA ARG A 298 -3.49 -16.35 5.93
C ARG A 298 -4.69 -17.07 6.54
N ALA A 299 -5.16 -16.61 7.70
CA ALA A 299 -6.35 -17.16 8.35
C ALA A 299 -7.63 -17.00 7.51
N THR A 300 -7.67 -16.08 6.54
CA THR A 300 -8.83 -15.85 5.66
C THR A 300 -8.90 -16.76 4.42
N ALA A 301 -8.02 -17.75 4.32
CA ALA A 301 -7.94 -18.73 3.22
C ALA A 301 -7.72 -18.14 1.80
N SER A 302 -7.31 -16.87 1.70
CA SER A 302 -7.21 -16.13 0.43
C SER A 302 -5.79 -15.65 0.07
N VAL A 303 -4.77 -16.29 0.64
CA VAL A 303 -3.35 -15.93 0.47
C VAL A 303 -2.73 -16.72 -0.68
N LYS A 304 -1.86 -16.05 -1.46
CA LYS A 304 -1.08 -16.63 -2.55
C LYS A 304 -0.33 -17.89 -2.12
#